data_AF-A0A0A9W8W2-F1
#
_entry.id   AF-A0A0A9W8W2-F1
#
_cell.length_a   1.000
_cell.length_b   1.000
_cell.length_c   1.000
_cell.angle_alpha   90.00
_cell.angle_beta   90.00
_cell.angle_gamma   90.00
#
_symmetry.space_group_name_H-M   'P 1'
#
loop_
_entity.id
_entity.type
_entity.pdbx_description
1 polymer ?
#
loop_
_entity_poly.entity_id
_entity_poly.type
_entity_poly.pdbx_seq_one_letter_code
_entity_poly.pdbx_strand_id
1 'polypeptide(L)'
;MLATRSELLVFAFLAVASTVFGANEKLKEVFRWKQMDYQFADEAARNASIASGEFKHSNNLPLGIEVWEDKVFLTVPRWKSGVVSSLNYVKKDGGESPLLIPYPDWETNNVSAAPYDSRIVNTFRVRADECDRLWVMDSGLNDILENPALLSPPKILVFDLKTDKLLRIYPLQSGDIKEDSFFANIVVDVDKDKCDGAFAYMPDLGSYGLVVYDWAQNETYRVKHHFFHFDPLAGNYHIGGVNFQWTDGLFGIALGPRGDDGFRTMYFHPLSSTREFSVSTKIIQNKTIASDSYYQYRVLGSRGPDSQATSSFLDLPSGVLFYTQVNKDGVGCWNSVKYANEYSADTNGLVSSDNQTMIFPNDLKVDRQSNLWVITDRLPWFIYKQLDENEINFRVLSAPVNEVIKGTVCNNE
;
A
#
# COMPACT_ATOMS: atom_id res chain seq x y z
N MET A 1 20.59 22.23 -77.79
CA MET A 1 20.44 23.36 -76.86
C MET A 1 19.28 23.06 -75.93
N LEU A 2 19.54 23.11 -74.62
CA LEU A 2 18.60 23.20 -73.48
C LEU A 2 17.68 21.98 -73.27
N ALA A 3 18.07 21.02 -72.40
CA ALA A 3 17.97 21.06 -70.92
C ALA A 3 16.55 20.78 -70.41
N THR A 4 16.29 19.52 -70.09
CA THR A 4 15.17 19.03 -69.28
C THR A 4 15.45 19.30 -67.80
N ARG A 5 14.56 20.04 -67.13
CA ARG A 5 14.59 20.24 -65.67
C ARG A 5 13.82 19.09 -64.99
N SER A 6 14.53 18.37 -64.13
CA SER A 6 13.99 17.39 -63.19
C SER A 6 13.59 18.13 -61.91
N GLU A 7 12.33 18.01 -61.49
CA GLU A 7 11.85 18.52 -60.20
C GLU A 7 12.15 17.48 -59.10
N LEU A 8 12.97 17.87 -58.14
CA LEU A 8 13.28 17.11 -56.93
C LEU A 8 12.17 17.34 -55.90
N LEU A 9 11.42 16.28 -55.54
CA LEU A 9 10.61 16.27 -54.33
C LEU A 9 11.53 16.13 -53.11
N VAL A 10 11.58 17.18 -52.28
CA VAL A 10 12.21 17.13 -50.96
C VAL A 10 11.20 16.59 -49.96
N PHE A 11 11.37 15.33 -49.55
CA PHE A 11 10.66 14.78 -48.39
C PHE A 11 11.32 15.31 -47.11
N ALA A 12 10.63 16.22 -46.42
CA ALA A 12 11.00 16.63 -45.07
C ALA A 12 10.69 15.47 -44.10
N PHE A 13 11.73 14.78 -43.64
CA PHE A 13 11.63 13.88 -42.50
C PHE A 13 11.39 14.72 -41.24
N LEU A 14 10.15 14.76 -40.75
CA LEU A 14 9.90 15.12 -39.37
C LEU A 14 10.49 14.02 -38.49
N ALA A 15 11.63 14.32 -37.85
CA ALA A 15 12.10 13.55 -36.72
C ALA A 15 11.06 13.70 -35.60
N VAL A 16 10.20 12.69 -35.44
CA VAL A 16 9.45 12.51 -34.21
C VAL A 16 10.50 12.23 -33.14
N ALA A 17 10.83 13.25 -32.35
CA ALA A 17 11.58 13.06 -31.13
C ALA A 17 10.70 12.22 -30.22
N SER A 18 10.97 10.90 -30.19
CA SER A 18 10.48 10.02 -29.15
C SER A 18 10.98 10.60 -27.84
N THR A 19 10.11 11.27 -27.09
CA THR A 19 10.36 11.54 -25.69
C THR A 19 10.48 10.17 -25.04
N VAL A 20 11.71 9.73 -24.81
CA VAL A 20 11.98 8.69 -23.83
C VAL A 20 11.42 9.25 -22.53
N PHE A 21 10.26 8.73 -22.12
CA PHE A 21 9.72 9.03 -20.79
C PHE A 21 10.81 8.65 -19.80
N GLY A 22 11.22 9.66 -19.03
CA GLY A 22 12.44 9.64 -18.24
C GLY A 22 12.49 8.44 -17.31
N ALA A 23 13.68 7.88 -17.14
CA ALA A 23 13.95 6.97 -16.04
C ALA A 23 13.44 7.58 -14.74
N ASN A 24 13.02 6.75 -13.78
CA ASN A 24 12.75 7.21 -12.42
C ASN A 24 13.98 7.93 -11.83
N GLU A 25 14.03 9.26 -11.93
CA GLU A 25 15.21 10.07 -11.55
C GLU A 25 15.24 10.40 -10.06
N LYS A 26 14.09 10.34 -9.37
CA LYS A 26 13.98 10.82 -7.97
C LYS A 26 13.97 9.71 -6.93
N LEU A 27 13.30 8.59 -7.19
CA LEU A 27 13.23 7.46 -6.25
C LEU A 27 14.27 6.41 -6.65
N LYS A 28 15.21 6.12 -5.74
CA LYS A 28 16.30 5.18 -6.00
C LYS A 28 15.88 3.76 -5.66
N GLU A 29 16.25 2.80 -6.50
CA GLU A 29 16.09 1.38 -6.20
C GLU A 29 16.99 0.98 -5.03
N VAL A 30 16.38 0.55 -3.94
CA VAL A 30 17.06 0.03 -2.74
C VAL A 30 17.13 -1.49 -2.82
N PHE A 31 16.02 -2.12 -3.21
CA PHE A 31 15.92 -3.55 -3.41
C PHE A 31 15.22 -3.90 -4.71
N ARG A 32 15.59 -5.04 -5.29
CA ARG A 32 15.01 -5.62 -6.49
C ARG A 32 15.02 -7.14 -6.44
N TRP A 33 13.96 -7.76 -6.95
CA TRP A 33 13.87 -9.21 -7.06
C TRP A 33 13.27 -9.62 -8.40
N LYS A 34 13.84 -10.68 -8.96
CA LYS A 34 13.19 -11.41 -10.05
C LYS A 34 12.09 -12.31 -9.50
N GLN A 35 12.43 -13.03 -8.43
CA GLN A 35 11.57 -13.91 -7.66
C GLN A 35 11.90 -13.75 -6.18
N MET A 36 10.91 -13.91 -5.32
CA MET A 36 11.13 -13.88 -3.88
C MET A 36 11.70 -15.22 -3.41
N ASP A 37 12.58 -15.15 -2.42
CA ASP A 37 13.13 -16.30 -1.71
C ASP A 37 13.33 -15.98 -0.23
N TYR A 38 13.48 -17.00 0.60
CA TYR A 38 13.42 -16.90 2.06
C TYR A 38 14.70 -17.44 2.70
N GLN A 39 15.02 -16.93 3.89
CA GLN A 39 16.13 -17.42 4.69
C GLN A 39 15.74 -18.72 5.41
N PHE A 40 15.72 -19.82 4.66
CA PHE A 40 15.57 -21.16 5.22
C PHE A 40 16.75 -21.53 6.13
N ALA A 41 16.55 -22.50 7.02
CA ALA A 41 17.60 -22.99 7.92
C ALA A 41 18.83 -23.52 7.15
N ASP A 42 18.57 -24.22 6.05
CA ASP A 42 19.58 -24.71 5.12
C ASP A 42 18.97 -24.99 3.73
N GLU A 43 19.81 -25.36 2.77
CA GLU A 43 19.40 -25.67 1.40
C GLU A 43 18.53 -26.93 1.31
N ALA A 44 18.70 -27.89 2.21
CA ALA A 44 17.90 -29.12 2.23
C ALA A 44 16.45 -28.83 2.63
N ALA A 45 16.24 -27.99 3.65
CA ALA A 45 14.92 -27.52 4.06
C ALA A 45 14.23 -26.72 2.94
N ARG A 46 14.97 -25.84 2.26
CA ARG A 46 14.47 -25.10 1.09
C ARG A 46 14.04 -26.05 -0.03
N ASN A 47 14.90 -27.00 -0.41
CA ASN A 47 14.60 -27.95 -1.48
C ASN A 47 13.45 -28.90 -1.12
N ALA A 48 13.33 -29.32 0.14
CA ALA A 48 12.20 -30.10 0.63
C ALA A 48 10.88 -29.31 0.53
N SER A 49 10.88 -28.03 0.89
CA SER A 49 9.71 -27.15 0.79
C SER A 49 9.28 -26.90 -0.66
N ILE A 50 10.25 -26.82 -1.59
CA ILE A 50 9.96 -26.75 -3.03
C ILE A 50 9.38 -28.07 -3.53
N ALA A 51 9.97 -29.20 -3.14
CA ALA A 51 9.53 -30.53 -3.57
C ALA A 51 8.14 -30.91 -3.02
N SER A 52 7.80 -30.45 -1.81
CA SER A 52 6.47 -30.64 -1.22
C SER A 52 5.42 -29.71 -1.83
N GLY A 53 5.84 -28.64 -2.50
CA GLY A 53 4.97 -27.58 -3.04
C GLY A 53 4.53 -26.55 -1.99
N GLU A 54 5.04 -26.62 -0.76
CA GLU A 54 4.85 -25.60 0.27
C GLU A 54 5.51 -24.26 -0.10
N PHE A 55 6.58 -24.32 -0.91
CA PHE A 55 7.21 -23.15 -1.51
C PHE A 55 7.18 -23.21 -3.03
N LYS A 56 6.49 -22.25 -3.66
CA LYS A 56 6.45 -22.07 -5.12
C LYS A 56 6.89 -20.65 -5.47
N HIS A 57 8.12 -20.49 -5.94
CA HIS A 57 8.72 -19.17 -6.26
C HIS A 57 7.79 -18.25 -7.05
N SER A 58 7.17 -18.77 -8.12
CA SER A 58 6.28 -18.03 -9.03
C SER A 58 5.00 -17.49 -8.38
N ASN A 59 4.63 -17.99 -7.21
CA ASN A 59 3.42 -17.62 -6.49
C ASN A 59 3.66 -16.57 -5.38
N ASN A 60 4.90 -16.13 -5.18
CA ASN A 60 5.28 -15.21 -4.12
C ASN A 60 5.43 -13.78 -4.68
N LEU A 61 4.38 -12.97 -4.56
CA LEU A 61 4.38 -11.54 -4.91
C LEU A 61 4.43 -10.70 -3.63
N PRO A 62 5.46 -9.88 -3.40
CA PRO A 62 5.49 -8.95 -2.28
C PRO A 62 4.59 -7.74 -2.57
N LEU A 63 3.91 -7.22 -1.54
CA LEU A 63 2.85 -6.23 -1.73
C LEU A 63 2.93 -5.02 -0.80
N GLY A 64 3.01 -5.25 0.51
CA GLY A 64 3.02 -4.21 1.54
C GLY A 64 4.43 -3.91 2.02
N ILE A 65 4.65 -2.67 2.47
CA ILE A 65 5.93 -2.21 3.02
C ILE A 65 5.73 -1.44 4.33
N GLU A 66 6.65 -1.63 5.27
CA GLU A 66 6.80 -0.79 6.45
C GLU A 66 8.27 -0.72 6.87
N VAL A 67 8.67 0.38 7.49
CA VAL A 67 10.06 0.62 7.88
C VAL A 67 10.13 0.94 9.36
N TRP A 68 10.94 0.17 10.09
CA TRP A 68 11.24 0.42 11.49
C TRP A 68 12.72 0.14 11.76
N GLU A 69 13.44 1.17 12.20
CA GLU A 69 14.89 1.11 12.44
C GLU A 69 15.67 0.51 11.26
N ASP A 70 16.30 -0.65 11.42
CA ASP A 70 17.05 -1.39 10.41
C ASP A 70 16.19 -2.41 9.64
N LYS A 71 14.96 -2.67 10.08
CA LYS A 71 14.02 -3.62 9.44
C LYS A 71 13.17 -2.92 8.37
N VAL A 72 13.15 -3.48 7.17
CA VAL A 72 12.16 -3.18 6.13
C VAL A 72 11.22 -4.38 6.04
N PHE A 73 10.02 -4.23 6.58
CA PHE A 73 8.98 -5.23 6.53
C PHE A 73 8.39 -5.30 5.13
N LEU A 74 8.19 -6.53 4.66
CA LEU A 74 7.58 -6.86 3.39
C LEU A 74 6.54 -7.95 3.61
N THR A 75 5.32 -7.70 3.15
CA THR A 75 4.27 -8.72 3.16
C THR A 75 4.27 -9.47 1.84
N VAL A 76 4.04 -10.78 1.90
CA VAL A 76 3.80 -11.65 0.73
C VAL A 76 2.42 -12.27 0.92
N PRO A 77 1.36 -11.67 0.37
CA PRO A 77 0.02 -12.18 0.59
C PRO A 77 -0.18 -13.54 -0.08
N ARG A 78 -0.99 -14.39 0.56
CA ARG A 78 -1.36 -15.73 0.07
C ARG A 78 -2.44 -15.64 -1.00
N TRP A 79 -2.09 -15.03 -2.13
CA TRP A 79 -2.92 -15.00 -3.33
C TRP A 79 -3.08 -16.37 -3.96
N LYS A 80 -2.01 -17.18 -3.93
CA LYS A 80 -1.92 -18.53 -4.47
C LYS A 80 -1.18 -19.41 -3.45
N SER A 81 -1.32 -20.73 -3.60
CA SER A 81 -0.59 -21.70 -2.78
C SER A 81 0.93 -21.56 -2.94
N GLY A 82 1.71 -22.02 -1.96
CA GLY A 82 3.18 -22.02 -2.04
C GLY A 82 3.87 -20.79 -1.44
N VAL A 83 3.18 -20.04 -0.56
CA VAL A 83 3.73 -18.91 0.21
C VAL A 83 4.01 -19.37 1.65
N VAL A 84 5.30 -19.59 1.93
CA VAL A 84 5.75 -20.13 3.22
C VAL A 84 5.64 -19.14 4.38
N SER A 85 5.72 -17.84 4.11
CA SER A 85 5.61 -16.80 5.12
C SER A 85 4.98 -15.52 4.56
N SER A 86 3.91 -15.04 5.21
CA SER A 86 3.17 -13.88 4.73
C SER A 86 3.71 -12.57 5.29
N LEU A 87 4.27 -12.58 6.50
CA LEU A 87 4.92 -11.41 7.09
C LEU A 87 6.42 -11.64 7.21
N ASN A 88 7.20 -10.76 6.59
CA ASN A 88 8.64 -10.89 6.52
C ASN A 88 9.32 -9.54 6.75
N TYR A 89 10.63 -9.56 6.95
CA TYR A 89 11.47 -8.38 6.83
C TYR A 89 12.80 -8.70 6.14
N VAL A 90 13.45 -7.64 5.68
CA VAL A 90 14.86 -7.63 5.27
C VAL A 90 15.58 -6.52 6.02
N LYS A 91 16.91 -6.62 6.11
CA LYS A 91 17.72 -5.52 6.66
C LYS A 91 17.92 -4.43 5.61
N LYS A 92 17.90 -3.17 6.03
CA LYS A 92 18.17 -2.00 5.15
C LYS A 92 19.49 -2.13 4.38
N ASP A 93 20.49 -2.78 4.96
CA ASP A 93 21.82 -3.00 4.38
C ASP A 93 22.00 -4.40 3.76
N GLY A 94 20.91 -5.15 3.53
CA GLY A 94 20.92 -6.54 3.06
C GLY A 94 21.38 -6.79 1.62
N GLY A 95 21.91 -5.79 0.92
CA GLY A 95 22.23 -5.84 -0.52
C GLY A 95 21.00 -5.64 -1.40
N GLU A 96 21.15 -5.84 -2.71
CA GLU A 96 20.09 -5.52 -3.69
C GLU A 96 18.93 -6.52 -3.71
N SER A 97 19.18 -7.81 -3.45
CA SER A 97 18.17 -8.88 -3.50
C SER A 97 18.22 -9.77 -2.25
N PRO A 98 17.99 -9.21 -1.05
CA PRO A 98 18.07 -9.96 0.20
C PRO A 98 17.01 -11.06 0.29
N LEU A 99 17.34 -12.15 0.99
CA LEU A 99 16.38 -13.19 1.36
C LEU A 99 15.42 -12.67 2.42
N LEU A 100 14.14 -13.02 2.30
CA LEU A 100 13.11 -12.67 3.27
C LEU A 100 13.29 -13.45 4.58
N ILE A 101 13.18 -12.75 5.71
CA ILE A 101 13.21 -13.35 7.04
C ILE A 101 11.79 -13.32 7.61
N PRO A 102 11.16 -14.49 7.87
CA PRO A 102 9.83 -14.55 8.48
C PRO A 102 9.77 -13.83 9.82
N TYR A 103 8.69 -13.08 10.04
CA TYR A 103 8.46 -12.33 11.26
C TYR A 103 7.15 -12.75 11.96
N PRO A 104 7.16 -12.88 13.30
CA PRO A 104 8.34 -12.84 14.17
C PRO A 104 9.25 -14.07 13.97
N ASP A 105 8.69 -15.16 13.45
CA ASP A 105 9.35 -16.42 13.22
C ASP A 105 8.60 -17.28 12.18
N TRP A 106 9.20 -18.43 11.83
CA TRP A 106 8.60 -19.43 10.96
C TRP A 106 7.34 -20.07 11.55
N GLU A 107 7.29 -20.26 12.87
CA GLU A 107 6.18 -20.94 13.54
C GLU A 107 4.90 -20.12 13.37
N THR A 108 4.93 -18.82 13.66
CA THR A 108 3.79 -17.91 13.56
C THR A 108 3.24 -17.80 12.13
N ASN A 109 4.08 -17.98 11.12
CA ASN A 109 3.70 -17.93 9.72
C ASN A 109 3.23 -19.28 9.16
N ASN A 110 3.41 -20.39 9.88
CA ASN A 110 3.02 -21.72 9.41
C ASN A 110 1.51 -21.94 9.57
N VAL A 111 0.76 -21.78 8.48
CA VAL A 111 -0.71 -21.90 8.50
C VAL A 111 -1.24 -23.26 8.95
N SER A 112 -0.46 -24.33 8.78
CA SER A 112 -0.88 -25.71 9.09
C SER A 112 -0.58 -26.11 10.53
N ALA A 113 0.52 -25.61 11.11
CA ALA A 113 1.03 -26.06 12.41
C ALA A 113 0.85 -25.03 13.54
N ALA A 114 0.81 -23.75 13.21
CA ALA A 114 0.73 -22.69 14.21
C ALA A 114 -0.62 -22.72 14.98
N PRO A 115 -0.63 -22.27 16.25
CA PRO A 115 -1.86 -22.16 17.01
C PRO A 115 -2.90 -21.27 16.28
N TYR A 116 -4.16 -21.72 16.29
CA TYR A 116 -5.25 -21.11 15.53
C TYR A 116 -5.36 -19.59 15.75
N ASP A 117 -5.24 -19.14 17.01
CA ASP A 117 -5.45 -17.75 17.39
C ASP A 117 -4.27 -16.84 17.06
N SER A 118 -3.03 -17.34 17.13
CA SER A 118 -1.80 -16.53 17.01
C SER A 118 -1.13 -16.60 15.65
N ARG A 119 -1.56 -17.49 14.75
CA ARG A 119 -0.98 -17.63 13.41
C ARG A 119 -1.34 -16.46 12.49
N ILE A 120 -0.39 -16.07 11.65
CA ILE A 120 -0.60 -15.11 10.56
C ILE A 120 -0.98 -15.88 9.30
N VAL A 121 -2.26 -15.83 8.93
CA VAL A 121 -2.79 -16.53 7.76
C VAL A 121 -2.53 -15.75 6.49
N ASN A 122 -2.80 -14.45 6.44
CA ASN A 122 -2.54 -13.67 5.24
C ASN A 122 -2.62 -12.17 5.55
N THR A 123 -1.48 -11.50 5.48
CA THR A 123 -1.40 -10.06 5.70
C THR A 123 -1.01 -9.34 4.43
N PHE A 124 -1.67 -8.21 4.19
CA PHE A 124 -1.45 -7.37 3.01
C PHE A 124 -0.62 -6.15 3.34
N ARG A 125 -0.93 -5.46 4.43
CA ARG A 125 -0.19 -4.29 4.90
C ARG A 125 -0.13 -4.27 6.41
N VAL A 126 0.96 -3.69 6.90
CA VAL A 126 1.28 -3.58 8.32
C VAL A 126 1.63 -2.14 8.66
N ARG A 127 1.57 -1.80 9.95
CA ARG A 127 1.92 -0.46 10.44
C ARG A 127 2.80 -0.53 11.68
N ALA A 128 3.97 0.09 11.63
CA ALA A 128 4.83 0.30 12.80
C ALA A 128 4.48 1.65 13.44
N ASP A 129 3.85 1.63 14.61
CA ASP A 129 3.36 2.87 15.23
C ASP A 129 4.45 3.65 15.99
N GLU A 130 4.09 4.80 16.56
CA GLU A 130 5.03 5.67 17.31
C GLU A 130 5.54 5.06 18.62
N CYS A 131 4.91 3.96 19.06
CA CYS A 131 5.18 3.23 20.29
C CYS A 131 6.05 1.99 20.08
N ASP A 132 6.61 1.82 18.87
CA ASP A 132 7.42 0.65 18.49
C ASP A 132 6.59 -0.65 18.56
N ARG A 133 5.34 -0.58 18.12
CA ARG A 133 4.47 -1.76 17.94
C ARG A 133 4.20 -2.00 16.46
N LEU A 134 4.31 -3.25 16.01
CA LEU A 134 3.89 -3.66 14.67
C LEU A 134 2.45 -4.16 14.70
N TRP A 135 1.59 -3.44 14.00
CA TRP A 135 0.18 -3.79 13.82
C TRP A 135 0.00 -4.54 12.51
N VAL A 136 -0.56 -5.74 12.59
CA VAL A 136 -0.75 -6.66 11.48
C VAL A 136 -2.24 -6.88 11.30
N MET A 137 -2.78 -6.49 10.15
CA MET A 137 -4.12 -6.90 9.74
C MET A 137 -3.99 -8.23 9.00
N ASP A 138 -4.53 -9.28 9.60
CA ASP A 138 -4.61 -10.61 9.01
C ASP A 138 -6.04 -10.85 8.51
N SER A 139 -6.19 -11.10 7.21
CA SER A 139 -7.50 -11.33 6.59
C SER A 139 -8.06 -12.72 6.91
N GLY A 140 -7.22 -13.67 7.33
CA GLY A 140 -7.63 -15.05 7.53
C GLY A 140 -7.86 -15.86 6.25
N LEU A 141 -7.76 -15.23 5.08
CA LEU A 141 -8.00 -15.85 3.77
C LEU A 141 -6.73 -16.46 3.21
N ASN A 142 -6.79 -17.70 2.78
CA ASN A 142 -5.69 -18.40 2.12
C ASN A 142 -6.03 -18.70 0.65
N ASP A 143 -5.01 -18.71 -0.21
CA ASP A 143 -5.08 -19.11 -1.63
C ASP A 143 -6.19 -18.43 -2.45
N ILE A 144 -6.31 -17.10 -2.30
CA ILE A 144 -7.45 -16.25 -2.76
C ILE A 144 -7.80 -16.38 -4.26
N LEU A 145 -6.84 -16.67 -5.13
CA LEU A 145 -7.05 -16.78 -6.58
C LEU A 145 -7.12 -18.23 -7.08
N GLU A 146 -6.89 -19.21 -6.21
CA GLU A 146 -6.91 -20.64 -6.56
C GLU A 146 -8.10 -21.32 -5.86
N ASN A 147 -7.90 -21.74 -4.60
CA ASN A 147 -8.92 -22.41 -3.79
C ASN A 147 -9.10 -21.64 -2.48
N PRO A 148 -9.89 -20.54 -2.49
CA PRO A 148 -10.01 -19.66 -1.34
C PRO A 148 -10.50 -20.41 -0.11
N ALA A 149 -9.77 -20.27 1.00
CA ALA A 149 -10.13 -20.87 2.27
C ALA A 149 -10.03 -19.85 3.40
N LEU A 150 -11.10 -19.66 4.17
CA LEU A 150 -11.07 -18.87 5.39
C LEU A 150 -10.57 -19.75 6.54
N LEU A 151 -9.31 -19.55 6.96
CA LEU A 151 -8.67 -20.37 8.01
C LEU A 151 -8.82 -19.78 9.42
N SER A 152 -9.14 -18.48 9.52
CA SER A 152 -9.53 -17.79 10.75
C SER A 152 -10.40 -16.57 10.43
N PRO A 153 -11.19 -16.04 11.37
CA PRO A 153 -11.75 -14.70 11.21
C PRO A 153 -10.63 -13.66 10.98
N PRO A 154 -10.92 -12.57 10.24
CA PRO A 154 -10.04 -11.41 10.19
C PRO A 154 -9.69 -10.94 11.60
N LYS A 155 -8.41 -10.63 11.83
CA LYS A 155 -7.90 -10.27 13.16
C LYS A 155 -6.75 -9.28 13.10
N ILE A 156 -6.59 -8.54 14.19
CA ILE A 156 -5.44 -7.68 14.45
C ILE A 156 -4.47 -8.47 15.32
N LEU A 157 -3.20 -8.55 14.91
CA LEU A 157 -2.10 -8.95 15.76
C LEU A 157 -1.19 -7.76 16.01
N VAL A 158 -0.75 -7.56 17.26
CA VAL A 158 0.15 -6.47 17.62
C VAL A 158 1.39 -7.05 18.28
N PHE A 159 2.55 -6.78 17.70
CA PHE A 159 3.85 -7.22 18.21
C PHE A 159 4.65 -6.06 18.77
N ASP A 160 5.41 -6.29 19.83
CA ASP A 160 6.44 -5.38 20.31
C ASP A 160 7.66 -5.50 19.37
N LEU A 161 8.05 -4.42 18.68
CA LEU A 161 9.15 -4.46 17.70
C LEU A 161 10.54 -4.55 18.34
N LYS A 162 10.68 -4.30 19.64
CA LYS A 162 11.96 -4.39 20.37
C LYS A 162 12.23 -5.81 20.83
N THR A 163 11.17 -6.57 21.12
CA THR A 163 11.29 -7.94 21.64
C THR A 163 10.78 -9.00 20.67
N ASP A 164 10.15 -8.59 19.56
CA ASP A 164 9.47 -9.42 18.57
C ASP A 164 8.36 -10.31 19.18
N LYS A 165 7.82 -9.91 20.34
CA LYS A 165 6.79 -10.66 21.07
C LYS A 165 5.39 -10.17 20.75
N LEU A 166 4.45 -11.12 20.65
CA LEU A 166 3.04 -10.83 20.51
C LEU A 166 2.48 -10.17 21.78
N LEU A 167 1.96 -8.96 21.65
CA LEU A 167 1.35 -8.17 22.71
C LEU A 167 -0.16 -8.37 22.78
N ARG A 168 -0.82 -8.44 21.60
CA ARG A 168 -2.27 -8.49 21.52
C ARG A 168 -2.75 -9.24 20.29
N ILE A 169 -3.84 -9.97 20.46
CA ILE A 169 -4.65 -10.55 19.39
C ILE A 169 -6.07 -10.03 19.58
N TYR A 170 -6.67 -9.51 18.51
CA TYR A 170 -8.07 -9.10 18.51
C TYR A 170 -8.77 -9.62 17.24
N PRO A 171 -9.58 -10.69 17.35
CA PRO A 171 -10.46 -11.12 16.27
C PRO A 171 -11.57 -10.08 16.05
N LEU A 172 -11.81 -9.69 14.80
CA LEU A 172 -12.92 -8.79 14.47
C LEU A 172 -14.26 -9.46 14.81
N GLN A 173 -15.20 -8.67 15.31
CA GLN A 173 -16.51 -9.18 15.72
C GLN A 173 -17.40 -9.37 14.50
N SER A 174 -18.37 -10.29 14.56
CA SER A 174 -19.29 -10.57 13.44
C SER A 174 -20.08 -9.34 12.97
N GLY A 175 -20.32 -8.36 13.85
CA GLY A 175 -20.96 -7.09 13.49
C GLY A 175 -20.12 -6.20 12.58
N ASP A 176 -18.79 -6.35 12.62
CA ASP A 176 -17.83 -5.55 11.86
C ASP A 176 -17.67 -6.04 10.42
N ILE A 177 -17.98 -7.32 10.19
CA ILE A 177 -17.70 -8.06 8.96
C ILE A 177 -19.01 -8.25 8.17
N LYS A 178 -18.92 -8.07 6.85
CA LYS A 178 -19.98 -8.30 5.86
C LYS A 178 -19.53 -9.37 4.88
N GLU A 179 -20.47 -9.83 4.05
CA GLU A 179 -20.25 -10.91 3.09
C GLU A 179 -19.06 -10.62 2.18
N ASP A 180 -19.01 -9.41 1.60
CA ASP A 180 -17.93 -8.97 0.73
C ASP A 180 -16.80 -8.25 1.49
N SER A 181 -16.68 -8.38 2.82
CA SER A 181 -15.66 -7.64 3.56
C SER A 181 -14.25 -8.10 3.20
N PHE A 182 -13.36 -7.16 2.90
CA PHE A 182 -11.96 -7.43 2.66
C PHE A 182 -11.08 -6.35 3.31
N PHE A 183 -10.29 -6.76 4.30
CA PHE A 183 -9.42 -5.87 5.08
C PHE A 183 -7.96 -6.05 4.67
N ALA A 184 -7.48 -5.21 3.75
CA ALA A 184 -6.12 -5.27 3.23
C ALA A 184 -5.15 -4.29 3.91
N ASN A 185 -5.66 -3.38 4.76
CA ASN A 185 -4.89 -2.26 5.29
C ASN A 185 -5.21 -1.99 6.75
N ILE A 186 -4.26 -1.38 7.46
CA ILE A 186 -4.41 -0.88 8.82
C ILE A 186 -3.63 0.42 8.98
N VAL A 187 -4.28 1.43 9.56
CA VAL A 187 -3.66 2.71 9.92
C VAL A 187 -3.88 2.97 11.40
N VAL A 188 -2.86 3.46 12.10
CA VAL A 188 -2.88 3.62 13.56
C VAL A 188 -2.73 5.09 13.93
N ASP A 189 -3.69 5.63 14.70
CA ASP A 189 -3.62 6.94 15.33
C ASP A 189 -3.19 6.77 16.78
N VAL A 190 -1.95 7.15 17.07
CA VAL A 190 -1.37 7.13 18.41
C VAL A 190 -0.28 8.18 18.52
N ASP A 191 -0.13 8.75 19.71
CA ASP A 191 1.03 9.58 20.06
C ASP A 191 2.01 8.75 20.89
N LYS A 192 3.31 8.98 20.71
CA LYS A 192 4.40 8.27 21.39
C LYS A 192 4.23 8.20 22.93
N ASP A 193 3.67 9.25 23.53
CA ASP A 193 3.49 9.35 24.98
C ASP A 193 2.12 8.85 25.48
N LYS A 194 1.26 8.36 24.58
CA LYS A 194 -0.13 7.93 24.86
C LYS A 194 -0.46 6.60 24.17
N CYS A 195 0.45 5.63 24.28
CA CYS A 195 0.34 4.34 23.58
C CYS A 195 -0.95 3.56 23.86
N ASP A 196 -1.52 3.72 25.06
CA ASP A 196 -2.77 3.07 25.47
C ASP A 196 -4.03 3.79 24.95
N GLY A 197 -3.89 4.98 24.35
CA GLY A 197 -4.98 5.70 23.70
C GLY A 197 -5.02 5.51 22.18
N ALA A 198 -4.45 4.40 21.69
CA ALA A 198 -4.36 4.13 20.26
C ALA A 198 -5.71 3.77 19.63
N PHE A 199 -5.95 4.27 18.43
CA PHE A 199 -7.02 3.79 17.55
C PHE A 199 -6.42 3.18 16.30
N ALA A 200 -7.02 2.09 15.81
CA ALA A 200 -6.68 1.53 14.50
C ALA A 200 -7.87 1.60 13.54
N TYR A 201 -7.58 1.87 12.28
CA TYR A 201 -8.52 2.08 11.19
C TYR A 201 -8.28 1.03 10.12
N MET A 202 -9.26 0.15 9.92
CA MET A 202 -9.20 -0.94 8.94
C MET A 202 -10.24 -0.66 7.85
N PRO A 203 -9.84 -0.06 6.72
CA PRO A 203 -10.75 0.19 5.62
C PRO A 203 -11.21 -1.14 5.01
N ASP A 204 -12.50 -1.22 4.74
CA ASP A 204 -13.14 -2.37 4.14
C ASP A 204 -13.47 -2.07 2.68
N LEU A 205 -12.61 -2.56 1.79
CA LEU A 205 -12.67 -2.25 0.37
C LEU A 205 -13.84 -2.94 -0.34
N GLY A 206 -14.22 -4.14 0.10
CA GLY A 206 -15.25 -4.91 -0.59
C GLY A 206 -16.67 -4.62 -0.08
N SER A 207 -16.82 -4.17 1.17
CA SER A 207 -18.12 -3.79 1.75
C SER A 207 -18.24 -2.32 2.15
N TYR A 208 -17.38 -1.46 1.58
CA TYR A 208 -17.48 0.01 1.58
C TYR A 208 -17.68 0.64 2.96
N GLY A 209 -16.86 0.21 3.93
CA GLY A 209 -16.95 0.65 5.32
C GLY A 209 -15.59 0.92 5.93
N LEU A 210 -15.61 1.39 7.17
CA LEU A 210 -14.42 1.50 7.99
C LEU A 210 -14.67 0.77 9.31
N VAL A 211 -13.81 -0.17 9.68
CA VAL A 211 -13.81 -0.72 11.04
C VAL A 211 -12.81 0.08 11.86
N VAL A 212 -13.24 0.54 13.02
CA VAL A 212 -12.40 1.25 13.98
C VAL A 212 -12.20 0.36 15.19
N TYR A 213 -10.96 0.22 15.62
CA TYR A 213 -10.57 -0.46 16.85
C TYR A 213 -10.10 0.56 17.88
N ASP A 214 -10.70 0.51 19.07
CA ASP A 214 -10.30 1.31 20.24
C ASP A 214 -9.44 0.42 21.15
N TRP A 215 -8.15 0.75 21.28
CA TRP A 215 -7.22 -0.03 22.12
C TRP A 215 -7.59 -0.01 23.60
N ALA A 216 -8.08 1.11 24.10
CA ALA A 216 -8.37 1.31 25.52
C ALA A 216 -9.62 0.54 25.94
N GLN A 217 -10.65 0.58 25.11
CA GLN A 217 -11.89 -0.18 25.34
C GLN A 217 -11.78 -1.65 24.89
N ASN A 218 -10.77 -1.96 24.07
CA ASN A 218 -10.60 -3.27 23.43
C ASN A 218 -11.87 -3.72 22.71
N GLU A 219 -12.45 -2.82 21.93
CA GLU A 219 -13.66 -3.07 21.14
C GLU A 219 -13.50 -2.53 19.72
N THR A 220 -14.33 -3.03 18.82
CA THR A 220 -14.47 -2.55 17.45
C THR A 220 -15.87 -2.04 17.19
N TYR A 221 -15.96 -1.14 16.21
CA TYR A 221 -17.23 -0.73 15.64
C TYR A 221 -17.07 -0.36 14.17
N ARG A 222 -18.13 -0.59 13.40
CA ARG A 222 -18.19 -0.28 11.97
C ARG A 222 -18.80 1.09 11.71
N VAL A 223 -18.07 1.93 10.99
CA VAL A 223 -18.49 3.23 10.48
C VAL A 223 -18.89 3.09 9.01
N LYS A 224 -19.98 3.78 8.63
CA LYS A 224 -20.46 3.82 7.25
C LYS A 224 -20.56 5.27 6.79
N HIS A 225 -20.14 5.51 5.55
CA HIS A 225 -20.32 6.80 4.89
C HIS A 225 -20.38 6.60 3.38
N HIS A 226 -21.13 7.45 2.67
CA HIS A 226 -21.24 7.35 1.20
C HIS A 226 -19.88 7.51 0.50
N PHE A 227 -18.98 8.33 1.06
CA PHE A 227 -17.64 8.56 0.50
C PHE A 227 -16.68 7.36 0.62
N PHE A 228 -17.11 6.27 1.27
CA PHE A 228 -16.34 5.01 1.32
C PHE A 228 -16.62 4.11 0.11
N HIS A 229 -17.60 4.44 -0.73
CA HIS A 229 -17.94 3.65 -1.91
C HIS A 229 -17.06 4.05 -3.10
N PHE A 230 -16.82 3.09 -4.00
CA PHE A 230 -16.13 3.36 -5.26
C PHE A 230 -16.93 4.34 -6.15
N ASP A 231 -16.21 5.00 -7.06
CA ASP A 231 -16.79 5.77 -8.15
C ASP A 231 -16.97 4.84 -9.36
N PRO A 232 -18.20 4.59 -9.84
CA PRO A 232 -18.45 3.70 -10.96
C PRO A 232 -17.80 4.17 -12.27
N LEU A 233 -17.41 5.44 -12.38
CA LEU A 233 -16.69 5.97 -13.54
C LEU A 233 -15.18 5.74 -13.47
N ALA A 234 -14.66 5.29 -12.32
CA ALA A 234 -13.23 5.09 -12.08
C ALA A 234 -12.86 3.62 -11.82
N GLY A 235 -13.78 2.68 -12.08
CA GLY A 235 -13.56 1.24 -11.85
C GLY A 235 -12.82 0.50 -12.96
N ASN A 236 -12.44 1.15 -14.06
CA ASN A 236 -11.69 0.55 -15.16
C ASN A 236 -10.20 0.86 -15.06
N TYR A 237 -9.36 -0.17 -15.19
CA TYR A 237 -7.91 -0.09 -15.05
C TYR A 237 -7.22 -0.53 -16.34
N HIS A 238 -6.18 0.21 -16.74
CA HIS A 238 -5.30 -0.13 -17.85
C HIS A 238 -3.85 -0.04 -17.39
N ILE A 239 -3.32 -1.15 -16.87
CA ILE A 239 -2.02 -1.16 -16.18
C ILE A 239 -1.13 -2.24 -16.76
N GLY A 240 0.10 -1.89 -17.15
CA GLY A 240 1.05 -2.84 -17.75
C GLY A 240 0.50 -3.57 -18.98
N GLY A 241 -0.37 -2.91 -19.77
CA GLY A 241 -1.05 -3.54 -20.91
C GLY A 241 -2.03 -4.66 -20.52
N VAL A 242 -2.58 -4.63 -19.31
CA VAL A 242 -3.71 -5.46 -18.86
C VAL A 242 -4.91 -4.55 -18.63
N ASN A 243 -6.08 -4.96 -19.13
CA ASN A 243 -7.35 -4.31 -18.86
C ASN A 243 -8.17 -5.15 -17.88
N PHE A 244 -8.67 -4.53 -16.81
CA PHE A 244 -9.53 -5.18 -15.81
C PHE A 244 -10.40 -4.15 -15.09
N GLN A 245 -11.41 -4.64 -14.37
CA GLN A 245 -12.35 -3.80 -13.63
C GLN A 245 -12.38 -4.21 -12.16
N TRP A 246 -12.21 -3.24 -11.27
CA TRP A 246 -12.36 -3.41 -9.83
C TRP A 246 -13.33 -2.36 -9.27
N THR A 247 -14.06 -2.75 -8.23
CA THR A 247 -15.04 -1.89 -7.55
C THR A 247 -14.61 -1.58 -6.12
N ASP A 248 -13.31 -1.61 -5.85
CA ASP A 248 -12.75 -1.47 -4.51
C ASP A 248 -13.07 -0.08 -3.93
N GLY A 249 -13.73 -0.09 -2.78
CA GLY A 249 -14.09 1.09 -2.02
C GLY A 249 -12.93 1.64 -1.18
N LEU A 250 -13.26 2.18 0.00
CA LEU A 250 -12.31 2.78 0.94
C LEU A 250 -11.05 1.93 1.09
N PHE A 251 -9.89 2.55 0.91
CA PHE A 251 -8.63 1.80 0.87
C PHE A 251 -7.43 2.60 1.39
N GLY A 252 -7.18 3.78 0.83
CA GLY A 252 -6.13 4.69 1.28
C GLY A 252 -6.61 5.57 2.43
N ILE A 253 -5.83 5.63 3.51
CA ILE A 253 -6.04 6.51 4.67
C ILE A 253 -4.70 7.09 5.08
N ALA A 254 -4.64 8.40 5.27
CA ALA A 254 -3.49 9.10 5.84
C ALA A 254 -3.94 10.04 6.97
N LEU A 255 -3.11 10.18 7.99
CA LEU A 255 -3.40 11.03 9.14
C LEU A 255 -2.55 12.29 9.09
N GLY A 256 -3.21 13.44 9.20
CA GLY A 256 -2.58 14.73 9.35
C GLY A 256 -1.94 14.94 10.74
N PRO A 257 -1.38 16.13 10.98
CA PRO A 257 -0.89 16.50 12.29
C PRO A 257 -2.03 16.55 13.31
N ARG A 258 -1.66 16.40 14.59
CA ARG A 258 -2.57 16.62 15.72
C ARG A 258 -2.92 18.11 15.75
N GLY A 259 -4.21 18.44 15.75
CA GLY A 259 -4.71 19.79 15.99
C GLY A 259 -4.78 20.12 17.47
N ASP A 260 -5.10 21.38 17.77
CA ASP A 260 -5.22 21.89 19.15
C ASP A 260 -6.31 21.17 19.97
N ASP A 261 -7.30 20.58 19.30
CA ASP A 261 -8.36 19.80 19.93
C ASP A 261 -7.96 18.36 20.28
N GLY A 262 -6.71 17.97 19.98
CA GLY A 262 -6.18 16.64 20.23
C GLY A 262 -6.59 15.59 19.20
N PHE A 263 -7.23 15.98 18.10
CA PHE A 263 -7.60 15.08 17.00
C PHE A 263 -6.82 15.40 15.74
N ARG A 264 -6.94 14.57 14.71
CA ARG A 264 -6.25 14.71 13.42
C ARG A 264 -7.25 14.85 12.31
N THR A 265 -6.85 15.47 11.20
CA THR A 265 -7.56 15.29 9.93
C THR A 265 -7.19 13.92 9.36
N MET A 266 -8.18 13.06 9.14
CA MET A 266 -8.04 11.84 8.36
C MET A 266 -8.33 12.18 6.89
N TYR A 267 -7.34 12.00 6.02
CA TYR A 267 -7.50 12.02 4.57
C TYR A 267 -7.77 10.60 4.10
N PHE A 268 -8.72 10.41 3.20
CA PHE A 268 -9.06 9.08 2.72
C PHE A 268 -9.67 9.07 1.32
N HIS A 269 -9.51 7.94 0.63
CA HIS A 269 -10.10 7.70 -0.67
C HIS A 269 -10.45 6.22 -0.90
N PRO A 270 -11.49 5.95 -1.69
CA PRO A 270 -11.68 4.67 -2.34
C PRO A 270 -10.58 4.38 -3.36
N LEU A 271 -10.21 3.11 -3.54
CA LEU A 271 -9.22 2.69 -4.56
C LEU A 271 -9.74 2.99 -5.97
N SER A 272 -10.96 2.56 -6.28
CA SER A 272 -11.66 2.90 -7.52
C SER A 272 -12.29 4.29 -7.45
N SER A 273 -11.46 5.31 -7.26
CA SER A 273 -11.84 6.73 -7.30
C SER A 273 -10.65 7.64 -7.58
N THR A 274 -10.91 8.81 -8.16
CA THR A 274 -9.91 9.90 -8.32
C THR A 274 -10.07 10.98 -7.26
N ARG A 275 -11.04 10.84 -6.35
CA ARG A 275 -11.37 11.85 -5.34
C ARG A 275 -10.59 11.64 -4.06
N GLU A 276 -10.47 12.72 -3.30
CA GLU A 276 -9.96 12.70 -1.93
C GLU A 276 -11.00 13.33 -1.01
N PHE A 277 -11.11 12.75 0.18
CA PHE A 277 -12.05 13.17 1.21
C PHE A 277 -11.30 13.41 2.51
N SER A 278 -11.95 14.10 3.44
CA SER A 278 -11.43 14.25 4.78
C SER A 278 -12.51 14.24 5.85
N VAL A 279 -12.11 13.86 7.06
CA VAL A 279 -12.94 13.92 8.27
C VAL A 279 -12.04 14.08 9.49
N SER A 280 -12.51 14.73 10.55
CA SER A 280 -11.76 14.76 11.81
C SER A 280 -11.82 13.40 12.50
N THR A 281 -10.70 12.93 13.07
CA THR A 281 -10.69 11.70 13.89
C THR A 281 -11.57 11.84 15.13
N LYS A 282 -11.91 13.06 15.57
CA LYS A 282 -12.93 13.31 16.60
C LYS A 282 -14.28 12.68 16.30
N ILE A 283 -14.64 12.65 15.01
CA ILE A 283 -15.91 12.09 14.54
C ILE A 283 -15.78 10.58 14.41
N ILE A 284 -14.71 10.09 13.78
CA ILE A 284 -14.48 8.66 13.53
C ILE A 284 -14.24 7.88 14.83
N GLN A 285 -13.56 8.46 15.81
CA GLN A 285 -13.28 7.84 17.11
C GLN A 285 -14.50 7.80 18.04
N ASN A 286 -15.62 8.43 17.65
CA ASN A 286 -16.85 8.41 18.43
C ASN A 286 -17.91 7.51 17.76
N LYS A 287 -18.04 6.29 18.29
CA LYS A 287 -18.93 5.24 17.76
C LYS A 287 -20.40 5.64 17.62
N THR A 288 -20.89 6.62 18.38
CA THR A 288 -22.31 7.01 18.36
C THR A 288 -22.63 8.06 17.30
N ILE A 289 -21.62 8.78 16.77
CA ILE A 289 -21.84 9.87 15.80
C ILE A 289 -21.15 9.63 14.46
N ALA A 290 -20.19 8.70 14.39
CA ALA A 290 -19.33 8.51 13.22
C ALA A 290 -20.10 8.26 11.91
N SER A 291 -21.20 7.49 11.97
CA SER A 291 -22.04 7.19 10.80
C SER A 291 -23.15 8.22 10.54
N ASP A 292 -23.49 9.04 11.54
CA ASP A 292 -24.63 9.97 11.48
C ASP A 292 -24.20 11.43 11.22
N SER A 293 -22.90 11.71 11.27
CA SER A 293 -22.32 13.05 11.10
C SER A 293 -22.00 13.37 9.63
N TYR A 294 -22.97 13.20 8.72
CA TYR A 294 -22.76 13.30 7.26
C TYR A 294 -21.97 14.56 6.83
N TYR A 295 -22.36 15.75 7.31
CA TYR A 295 -21.74 17.02 6.92
C TYR A 295 -20.37 17.29 7.56
N GLN A 296 -19.88 16.41 8.44
CA GLN A 296 -18.51 16.49 8.98
C GLN A 296 -17.48 15.85 8.04
N TYR A 297 -17.94 15.02 7.10
CA TYR A 297 -17.11 14.50 6.02
C TYR A 297 -17.07 15.50 4.88
N ARG A 298 -15.87 15.84 4.42
CA ARG A 298 -15.64 16.87 3.40
C ARG A 298 -15.10 16.24 2.13
N VAL A 299 -15.67 16.62 0.99
CA VAL A 299 -15.07 16.38 -0.32
C VAL A 299 -13.98 17.41 -0.51
N LEU A 300 -12.74 16.98 -0.74
CA LEU A 300 -11.64 17.90 -1.03
C LEU A 300 -11.63 18.25 -2.52
N GLY A 301 -11.75 17.24 -3.39
CA GLY A 301 -11.76 17.42 -4.83
C GLY A 301 -11.30 16.16 -5.56
N SER A 302 -10.58 16.33 -6.67
CA SER A 302 -10.07 15.23 -7.49
C SER A 302 -8.61 15.44 -7.91
N ARG A 303 -7.85 14.35 -7.96
CA ARG A 303 -6.47 14.26 -8.49
C ARG A 303 -6.41 14.30 -10.02
N GLY A 304 -7.57 14.38 -10.70
CA GLY A 304 -7.69 14.36 -12.16
C GLY A 304 -7.87 12.95 -12.74
N PRO A 305 -7.93 12.80 -14.07
CA PRO A 305 -8.08 11.50 -14.72
C PRO A 305 -6.99 10.49 -14.35
N ASP A 306 -7.34 9.20 -14.38
CA ASP A 306 -6.43 8.06 -14.24
C ASP A 306 -5.54 8.10 -12.98
N SER A 307 -6.10 8.59 -11.88
CA SER A 307 -5.38 8.85 -10.62
C SER A 307 -5.87 8.00 -9.44
N GLN A 308 -6.43 6.82 -9.74
CA GLN A 308 -6.76 5.79 -8.76
C GLN A 308 -5.53 5.45 -7.92
N ALA A 309 -5.72 5.35 -6.61
CA ALA A 309 -4.65 5.26 -5.64
C ALA A 309 -4.88 4.08 -4.68
N THR A 310 -3.82 3.31 -4.45
CA THR A 310 -3.85 2.15 -3.56
C THR A 310 -3.37 2.52 -2.16
N SER A 311 -2.50 3.50 -1.98
CA SER A 311 -1.97 3.85 -0.66
C SER A 311 -1.75 5.33 -0.56
N SER A 312 -1.84 5.87 0.65
CA SER A 312 -1.45 7.24 0.96
C SER A 312 -0.77 7.34 2.31
N PHE A 313 0.13 8.32 2.42
CA PHE A 313 0.82 8.62 3.66
C PHE A 313 1.23 10.08 3.67
N LEU A 314 1.04 10.76 4.80
CA LEU A 314 1.39 12.17 4.95
C LEU A 314 2.72 12.29 5.69
N ASP A 315 3.67 13.00 5.10
CA ASP A 315 4.89 13.41 5.78
C ASP A 315 4.60 14.63 6.66
N LEU A 316 4.60 14.45 7.99
CA LEU A 316 4.22 15.50 8.93
C LEU A 316 5.12 16.75 8.83
N PRO A 317 6.46 16.65 8.72
CA PRO A 317 7.33 17.81 8.61
C PRO A 317 7.08 18.68 7.37
N SER A 318 6.87 18.09 6.19
CA SER A 318 6.62 18.85 4.96
C SER A 318 5.15 19.23 4.75
N GLY A 319 4.22 18.50 5.37
CA GLY A 319 2.78 18.61 5.12
C GLY A 319 2.34 18.00 3.79
N VAL A 320 3.21 17.24 3.13
CA VAL A 320 2.92 16.63 1.82
C VAL A 320 2.27 15.27 2.01
N LEU A 321 1.08 15.12 1.45
CA LEU A 321 0.39 13.84 1.28
C LEU A 321 0.92 13.17 0.00
N PHE A 322 1.50 11.99 0.15
CA PHE A 322 1.86 11.11 -0.97
C PHE A 322 0.80 10.06 -1.18
N TYR A 323 0.62 9.63 -2.42
CA TYR A 323 -0.22 8.49 -2.77
C TYR A 323 0.31 7.80 -4.02
N THR A 324 0.09 6.49 -4.12
CA THR A 324 0.34 5.74 -5.35
C THR A 324 -0.67 6.15 -6.42
N GLN A 325 -0.33 6.07 -7.71
CA GLN A 325 -1.24 6.29 -8.84
C GLN A 325 -1.05 5.18 -9.85
N VAL A 326 -1.86 4.12 -9.74
CA VAL A 326 -1.60 2.85 -10.43
C VAL A 326 -1.80 2.92 -11.95
N ASN A 327 -2.77 3.71 -12.44
CA ASN A 327 -2.93 3.92 -13.89
C ASN A 327 -1.89 4.88 -14.49
N LYS A 328 -1.06 5.52 -13.66
CA LYS A 328 0.01 6.43 -14.06
C LYS A 328 1.40 5.85 -13.79
N ASP A 329 1.48 4.57 -13.44
CA ASP A 329 2.72 3.86 -13.12
C ASP A 329 3.63 4.69 -12.20
N GLY A 330 3.06 5.32 -11.15
CA GLY A 330 3.77 6.38 -10.45
C GLY A 330 3.26 6.72 -9.05
N VAL A 331 3.89 7.73 -8.46
CA VAL A 331 3.57 8.27 -7.14
C VAL A 331 3.26 9.76 -7.29
N GLY A 332 2.10 10.15 -6.77
CA GLY A 332 1.68 11.53 -6.71
C GLY A 332 1.91 12.16 -5.34
N CYS A 333 1.79 13.49 -5.31
CA CYS A 333 1.85 14.30 -4.12
C CYS A 333 0.82 15.43 -4.15
N TRP A 334 0.41 15.88 -2.97
CA TRP A 334 -0.35 17.10 -2.73
C TRP A 334 0.13 17.74 -1.43
N ASN A 335 0.33 19.05 -1.44
CA ASN A 335 0.76 19.77 -0.24
C ASN A 335 -0.45 20.30 0.53
N SER A 336 -0.74 19.66 1.67
CA SER A 336 -1.92 19.95 2.49
C SER A 336 -1.88 21.29 3.21
N VAL A 337 -0.70 21.90 3.34
CA VAL A 337 -0.49 23.21 3.99
C VAL A 337 -0.61 24.31 2.95
N LYS A 338 0.14 24.20 1.85
CA LYS A 338 0.18 25.18 0.75
C LYS A 338 -1.17 25.29 0.03
N TYR A 339 -1.85 24.16 -0.18
CA TYR A 339 -3.12 24.09 -0.91
C TYR A 339 -4.28 23.64 -0.02
N ALA A 340 -4.31 24.05 1.25
CA ALA A 340 -5.30 23.63 2.24
C ALA A 340 -6.77 23.81 1.79
N ASN A 341 -7.04 24.76 0.89
CA ASN A 341 -8.38 25.07 0.37
C ASN A 341 -8.60 24.64 -1.09
N GLU A 342 -7.62 23.96 -1.71
CA GLU A 342 -7.69 23.58 -3.12
C GLU A 342 -7.11 22.18 -3.36
N TYR A 343 -7.99 21.26 -3.78
CA TYR A 343 -7.60 19.93 -4.20
C TYR A 343 -8.06 19.69 -5.64
N SER A 344 -7.18 19.96 -6.58
CA SER A 344 -7.44 19.89 -8.02
C SER A 344 -6.28 19.21 -8.74
N ALA A 345 -6.46 18.84 -10.00
CA ALA A 345 -5.36 18.31 -10.81
C ALA A 345 -4.16 19.27 -10.89
N ASP A 346 -4.38 20.58 -10.76
CA ASP A 346 -3.33 21.61 -10.83
C ASP A 346 -2.52 21.72 -9.53
N THR A 347 -3.10 21.36 -8.37
CA THR A 347 -2.40 21.37 -7.07
C THR A 347 -1.78 20.02 -6.72
N ASN A 348 -1.99 19.01 -7.55
CA ASN A 348 -1.50 17.65 -7.39
C ASN A 348 -0.40 17.38 -8.44
N GLY A 349 0.73 16.82 -8.04
CA GLY A 349 1.85 16.52 -8.94
C GLY A 349 2.23 15.05 -8.94
N LEU A 350 2.92 14.59 -9.99
CA LEU A 350 3.68 13.34 -9.95
C LEU A 350 5.10 13.63 -9.48
N VAL A 351 5.58 12.86 -8.50
CA VAL A 351 6.98 12.95 -8.05
C VAL A 351 7.87 11.94 -8.75
N SER A 352 7.29 10.83 -9.18
CA SER A 352 7.94 9.81 -10.00
C SER A 352 6.89 9.05 -10.80
N SER A 353 7.23 8.63 -12.01
CA SER A 353 6.44 7.75 -12.86
C SER A 353 7.35 7.03 -13.84
N ASP A 354 7.19 5.72 -13.99
CA ASP A 354 7.99 4.88 -14.87
C ASP A 354 7.23 3.60 -15.23
N ASN A 355 6.87 3.45 -16.50
CA ASN A 355 6.03 2.35 -16.98
C ASN A 355 6.74 0.98 -17.08
N GLN A 356 8.01 0.88 -16.68
CA GLN A 356 8.76 -0.38 -16.62
C GLN A 356 9.03 -0.80 -15.18
N THR A 357 9.42 0.15 -14.33
CA THR A 357 9.84 -0.10 -12.95
C THR A 357 8.72 0.12 -11.94
N MET A 358 7.68 0.87 -12.31
CA MET A 358 6.56 1.24 -11.43
C MET A 358 5.20 0.83 -12.00
N ILE A 359 5.12 -0.29 -12.74
CA ILE A 359 3.86 -0.82 -13.34
C ILE A 359 2.72 -0.87 -12.32
N PHE A 360 2.97 -1.35 -11.10
CA PHE A 360 1.97 -1.30 -10.05
C PHE A 360 2.61 -0.83 -8.73
N PRO A 361 2.60 0.48 -8.44
CA PRO A 361 3.06 1.00 -7.16
C PRO A 361 2.02 0.61 -6.11
N ASN A 362 2.34 -0.42 -5.32
CA ASN A 362 1.33 -1.12 -4.54
C ASN A 362 1.11 -0.46 -3.18
N ASP A 363 2.18 -0.16 -2.45
CA ASP A 363 2.12 0.50 -1.15
C ASP A 363 3.25 1.53 -1.01
N LEU A 364 3.03 2.51 -0.13
CA LEU A 364 4.03 3.48 0.26
C LEU A 364 3.95 3.81 1.75
N LYS A 365 5.08 4.27 2.30
CA LYS A 365 5.22 4.76 3.66
C LYS A 365 6.21 5.92 3.70
N VAL A 366 6.07 6.79 4.69
CA VAL A 366 7.11 7.76 5.03
C VAL A 366 7.67 7.35 6.38
N ASP A 367 8.97 7.11 6.46
CA ASP A 367 9.62 6.70 7.71
C ASP A 367 9.82 7.89 8.67
N ARG A 368 10.26 7.60 9.90
CA ARG A 368 10.49 8.62 10.94
C ARG A 368 11.62 9.61 10.59
N GLN A 369 12.41 9.34 9.55
CA GLN A 369 13.46 10.20 9.04
C GLN A 369 13.00 11.00 7.80
N SER A 370 11.70 10.98 7.49
CA SER A 370 11.12 11.61 6.30
C SER A 370 11.74 11.10 5.00
N ASN A 371 11.99 9.80 4.90
CA ASN A 371 12.21 9.14 3.61
C ASN A 371 10.91 8.53 3.11
N LEU A 372 10.60 8.77 1.83
CA LEU A 372 9.52 8.08 1.15
C LEU A 372 10.02 6.70 0.73
N TRP A 373 9.25 5.66 1.05
CA TRP A 373 9.47 4.28 0.65
C TRP A 373 8.29 3.80 -0.17
N VAL A 374 8.56 3.17 -1.31
CA VAL A 374 7.54 2.70 -2.25
C VAL A 374 7.89 1.29 -2.68
N ILE A 375 6.94 0.37 -2.57
CA ILE A 375 7.07 -0.96 -3.17
C ILE A 375 6.30 -1.00 -4.48
N THR A 376 6.96 -1.47 -5.53
CA THR A 376 6.34 -1.68 -6.84
C THR A 376 6.44 -3.14 -7.23
N ASP A 377 5.37 -3.63 -7.85
CA ASP A 377 5.27 -4.99 -8.34
C ASP A 377 4.61 -4.99 -9.73
N ARG A 378 4.24 -6.20 -10.17
CA ARG A 378 3.54 -6.46 -11.43
C ARG A 378 2.21 -7.19 -11.15
N LEU A 379 1.46 -6.74 -10.15
CA LEU A 379 0.22 -7.39 -9.68
C LEU A 379 -0.77 -7.72 -10.82
N PRO A 380 -1.06 -6.83 -11.78
CA PRO A 380 -1.94 -7.18 -12.90
C PRO A 380 -1.42 -8.35 -13.74
N TRP A 381 -0.10 -8.48 -13.90
CA TRP A 381 0.49 -9.60 -14.63
C TRP A 381 0.45 -10.88 -13.80
N PHE A 382 0.65 -10.78 -12.49
CA PHE A 382 0.57 -11.91 -11.59
C PHE A 382 -0.84 -12.53 -11.51
N ILE A 383 -1.88 -11.68 -11.56
CA ILE A 383 -3.28 -12.10 -11.50
C ILE A 383 -3.79 -12.56 -12.87
N TYR A 384 -3.54 -11.79 -13.93
CA TYR A 384 -4.22 -11.96 -15.23
C TYR A 384 -3.31 -12.45 -16.37
N LYS A 385 -2.00 -12.55 -16.14
CA LYS A 385 -1.00 -13.06 -17.10
C LYS A 385 -0.04 -14.01 -16.37
N GLN A 386 1.21 -14.04 -16.82
CA GLN A 386 2.32 -14.74 -16.20
C GLN A 386 3.50 -13.76 -16.06
N LEU A 387 4.20 -13.82 -14.94
CA LEU A 387 5.45 -13.08 -14.74
C LEU A 387 6.60 -13.79 -15.48
N ASP A 388 7.53 -13.03 -16.06
CA ASP A 388 8.81 -13.57 -16.52
C ASP A 388 9.78 -13.67 -15.34
N GLU A 389 10.12 -14.90 -14.96
CA GLU A 389 11.02 -15.21 -13.85
C GLU A 389 12.47 -14.74 -14.09
N ASN A 390 12.84 -14.40 -15.33
CA ASN A 390 14.16 -13.92 -15.68
C ASN A 390 14.30 -12.38 -15.60
N GLU A 391 13.18 -11.67 -15.46
CA GLU A 391 13.13 -10.22 -15.33
C GLU A 391 12.99 -9.76 -13.87
N ILE A 392 13.36 -8.51 -13.58
CA ILE A 392 13.08 -7.90 -12.27
C ILE A 392 11.59 -7.56 -12.19
N ASN A 393 10.87 -8.27 -11.33
CA ASN A 393 9.43 -8.15 -11.16
C ASN A 393 9.03 -7.27 -9.98
N PHE A 394 9.87 -7.19 -8.95
CA PHE A 394 9.54 -6.52 -7.69
C PHE A 394 10.65 -5.55 -7.29
N ARG A 395 10.30 -4.37 -6.80
CA ARG A 395 11.25 -3.34 -6.37
C ARG A 395 10.79 -2.65 -5.10
N VAL A 396 11.76 -2.22 -4.31
CA VAL A 396 11.57 -1.22 -3.27
C VAL A 396 12.41 -0.01 -3.63
N LEU A 397 11.75 1.15 -3.68
CA LEU A 397 12.34 2.42 -4.05
C LEU A 397 12.31 3.36 -2.83
N SER A 398 13.33 4.21 -2.66
CA SER A 398 13.33 5.22 -1.61
C SER A 398 14.12 6.47 -1.95
N ALA A 399 13.71 7.60 -1.37
CA ALA A 399 14.50 8.84 -1.31
C ALA A 399 13.98 9.78 -0.20
N PRO A 400 14.80 10.73 0.27
CA PRO A 400 14.36 11.78 1.18
C PRO A 400 13.20 12.61 0.59
N VAL A 401 12.18 12.90 1.41
CA VAL A 401 10.97 13.62 0.98
C VAL A 401 11.30 14.98 0.34
N ASN A 402 12.23 15.73 0.92
CA ASN A 402 12.64 17.04 0.41
C ASN A 402 13.28 16.97 -0.99
N GLU A 403 14.00 15.90 -1.32
CA GLU A 403 14.54 15.66 -2.65
C GLU A 403 13.44 15.28 -3.64
N VAL A 404 12.52 14.41 -3.21
CA VAL A 404 11.41 13.91 -4.03
C VAL A 404 10.47 15.05 -4.47
N ILE A 405 10.11 15.96 -3.56
CA ILE A 405 9.18 17.06 -3.86
C ILE A 405 9.86 18.25 -4.55
N LYS A 406 11.19 18.33 -4.57
CA LYS A 406 11.89 19.46 -5.17
C LYS A 406 11.51 19.66 -6.63
N GLY A 407 11.16 20.90 -6.99
CA GLY A 407 10.75 21.25 -8.36
C GLY A 407 9.37 20.71 -8.77
N THR A 408 8.58 20.16 -7.85
CA THR A 408 7.16 19.83 -8.09
C THR A 408 6.25 20.90 -7.49
N VAL A 409 4.97 20.86 -7.86
CA VAL A 409 3.94 21.74 -7.29
C VAL A 409 3.82 21.61 -5.76
N CYS A 410 4.16 20.42 -5.23
CA CYS A 410 4.05 20.07 -3.82
C CYS A 410 5.17 20.66 -2.96
N ASN A 411 6.22 21.21 -3.56
CA ASN A 411 7.28 21.86 -2.82
C ASN A 411 6.76 23.11 -2.08
N ASN A 412 7.26 23.35 -0.86
CA ASN A 412 6.94 24.54 -0.07
C ASN A 412 7.68 25.79 -0.56
N GLU A 413 8.79 25.62 -1.29
CA GLU A 413 9.62 26.70 -1.86
C GLU A 413 9.12 27.23 -3.21
#